data_AF-A0A7L4R0A0-F1
#
_entry.id   AF-A0A7L4R0A0-F1
#
_cell.length_a   1.000
_cell.length_b   1.000
_cell.length_c   1.000
_cell.angle_alpha   90.00
_cell.angle_beta   90.00
_cell.angle_gamma   90.00
#
_symmetry.space_group_name_H-M   'P 1'
#
loop_
_entity.id
_entity.type
_entity.pdbx_description
1 polymer ?
#
loop_
_entity_poly.entity_id
_entity_poly.type
_entity_poly.pdbx_seq_one_letter_code
_entity_poly.pdbx_strand_id
1 'polypeptide(L)'
;DNIWDASTAVVISAVNDGNPAQVTTSTAHGYSNGDIVEIDDTSVADLDENFFTVTVVDTTNFTIGTDRSGLATTATGNVYKRDYANHSYS
;
A
#
# COMPACT_ATOMS: atom_id res chain seq x y z
N ASP A 1 -24.67 8.91 11.53
CA ASP A 1 -23.34 8.97 10.89
C ASP A 1 -22.92 7.59 10.46
N ASN A 2 -22.82 7.39 9.15
CA ASN A 2 -22.39 6.14 8.55
C ASN A 2 -20.86 6.14 8.64
N ILE A 3 -20.32 5.41 9.62
CA ILE A 3 -18.88 5.32 9.90
C ILE A 3 -18.25 4.40 8.85
N TRP A 4 -18.24 4.88 7.61
CA TRP A 4 -17.40 4.38 6.51
C TRP A 4 -16.90 5.65 5.83
N ASP A 5 -16.01 6.38 6.49
CA ASP A 5 -15.11 7.20 5.69
C ASP A 5 -14.30 6.20 4.87
N ALA A 6 -14.64 6.10 3.59
CA ALA A 6 -13.99 5.18 2.69
C ALA A 6 -12.51 5.55 2.69
N SER A 7 -11.64 4.69 3.23
CA SER A 7 -10.20 4.83 3.02
C SER A 7 -10.02 4.97 1.52
N THR A 8 -9.66 6.17 1.07
CA THR A 8 -9.70 6.46 -0.36
C THR A 8 -8.59 5.65 -1.01
N ALA A 9 -8.96 4.78 -1.94
CA ALA A 9 -8.00 3.99 -2.70
C ALA A 9 -7.02 4.94 -3.39
N VAL A 10 -5.73 4.75 -3.16
CA VAL A 10 -4.69 5.39 -3.95
C VAL A 10 -4.17 4.37 -4.96
N VAL A 11 -4.20 4.73 -6.24
CA VAL A 11 -3.78 3.81 -7.31
C VAL A 11 -2.25 3.64 -7.28
N ILE A 12 -1.80 2.40 -7.23
CA ILE A 12 -0.40 2.00 -7.38
C ILE A 12 -0.06 1.99 -8.88
N SER A 13 0.92 2.78 -9.28
CA SER A 13 1.45 2.80 -10.65
C SER A 13 2.60 1.83 -10.86
N ALA A 14 3.35 1.51 -9.80
CA ALA A 14 4.41 0.50 -9.82
C ALA A 14 4.77 0.00 -8.42
N VAL A 15 5.24 -1.23 -8.35
CA VAL A 15 6.03 -1.77 -7.23
C VAL A 15 7.35 -2.27 -7.79
N ASN A 16 8.47 -1.85 -7.19
CA ASN A 16 9.80 -2.28 -7.62
C ASN A 16 10.23 -3.60 -6.95
N ASP A 17 11.28 -4.20 -7.48
CA ASP A 17 11.91 -5.43 -6.99
C ASP A 17 12.99 -5.17 -5.92
N GLY A 18 12.88 -4.06 -5.19
CA GLY A 18 13.87 -3.66 -4.18
C GLY A 18 13.76 -4.39 -2.85
N ASN A 19 14.75 -4.16 -1.98
CA ASN A 19 14.73 -4.52 -0.57
C ASN A 19 15.13 -3.30 0.29
N PRO A 20 14.17 -2.60 0.94
CA PRO A 20 12.74 -2.86 0.92
C PRO A 20 12.10 -2.46 -0.41
N ALA A 21 11.02 -3.16 -0.80
CA ALA A 21 10.25 -2.84 -1.99
C ALA A 21 9.61 -1.45 -1.87
N GLN A 22 9.76 -0.66 -2.92
CA GLN A 22 9.14 0.65 -3.08
C GLN A 22 7.83 0.51 -3.86
N VAL A 23 6.81 1.17 -3.36
CA VAL A 23 5.51 1.36 -4.00
C VAL A 23 5.44 2.81 -4.47
N THR A 24 5.12 2.99 -5.75
CA THR A 24 4.84 4.30 -6.36
C THR A 24 3.35 4.43 -6.59
N THR A 25 2.78 5.55 -6.15
CA THR A 25 1.37 5.88 -6.34
C THR A 25 1.18 6.90 -7.47
N SER A 26 0.02 6.84 -8.13
CA SER A 26 -0.32 7.76 -9.23
C SER A 26 -0.61 9.18 -8.76
N THR A 27 -1.00 9.34 -7.50
CA THR A 27 -1.29 10.62 -6.85
C THR A 27 -0.65 10.68 -5.47
N ALA A 28 -0.58 11.88 -4.89
CA ALA A 28 -0.06 12.05 -3.54
C ALA A 28 -0.87 11.21 -2.54
N HIS A 29 -0.19 10.39 -1.72
CA HIS A 29 -0.85 9.40 -0.88
C HIS A 29 -1.25 9.90 0.52
N GLY A 30 -0.64 10.97 1.02
CA GLY A 30 -0.95 11.53 2.34
C GLY A 30 -0.53 10.67 3.55
N TYR A 31 0.07 9.50 3.32
CA TYR A 31 0.59 8.61 4.38
C TYR A 31 1.75 9.22 5.17
N SER A 32 1.96 8.67 6.37
CA SER A 32 3.05 8.94 7.29
C SER A 32 3.81 7.65 7.65
N ASN A 33 5.05 7.79 8.11
CA ASN A 33 5.84 6.64 8.59
C ASN A 33 5.11 5.92 9.72
N GLY A 34 5.01 4.59 9.62
CA GLY A 34 4.32 3.75 10.59
C GLY A 34 2.82 3.57 10.34
N ASP A 35 2.25 4.23 9.33
CA ASP A 35 0.90 3.91 8.86
C ASP A 35 0.86 2.45 8.37
N ILE A 36 -0.28 1.79 8.60
CA ILE A 36 -0.55 0.48 8.00
C ILE A 36 -1.44 0.67 6.78
N VAL A 37 -1.07 0.01 5.70
CA VAL A 37 -1.82 0.01 4.45
C VAL A 37 -2.14 -1.41 4.02
N GLU A 38 -3.26 -1.56 3.31
CA GLU A 38 -3.65 -2.78 2.61
C GLU A 38 -3.40 -2.58 1.12
N ILE A 39 -2.74 -3.54 0.47
CA ILE A 39 -2.60 -3.58 -0.98
C ILE A 39 -3.58 -4.65 -1.50
N ASP A 40 -4.31 -4.31 -2.55
CA ASP A 40 -5.36 -5.14 -3.13
C ASP A 40 -5.46 -4.87 -4.65
N ASP A 41 -6.18 -5.74 -5.37
CA ASP A 41 -6.34 -5.74 -6.83
C ASP A 41 -4.99 -5.71 -7.56
N THR A 42 -4.05 -6.56 -7.12
CA THR A 42 -2.72 -6.65 -7.70
C THR A 42 -2.39 -8.04 -8.27
N SER A 43 -1.61 -8.08 -9.35
CA SER A 43 -1.20 -9.32 -9.99
C SER A 43 -0.13 -10.11 -9.21
N VAL A 44 0.32 -9.59 -8.08
CA VAL A 44 1.35 -10.19 -7.22
C VAL A 44 0.68 -10.74 -5.96
N ALA A 45 0.50 -12.05 -5.90
CA ALA A 45 -0.24 -12.73 -4.82
C ALA A 45 0.28 -12.41 -3.40
N ASP A 46 1.59 -12.20 -3.22
CA ASP A 46 2.18 -11.86 -1.91
C ASP A 46 2.04 -10.37 -1.55
N LEU A 47 1.40 -9.57 -2.41
CA LEU A 47 1.00 -8.18 -2.15
C LEU A 47 -0.52 -8.06 -2.04
N ASP A 48 -1.25 -8.86 -2.80
CA ASP A 48 -2.71 -8.86 -2.86
C ASP A 48 -3.33 -9.28 -1.52
N GLU A 49 -4.39 -8.58 -1.11
CA GLU A 49 -5.10 -8.77 0.17
C GLU A 49 -4.16 -8.82 1.41
N ASN A 50 -3.05 -8.07 1.38
CA ASN A 50 -2.04 -8.08 2.45
C ASN A 50 -1.76 -6.69 3.04
N PHE A 51 -1.34 -6.68 4.31
CA PHE A 51 -1.05 -5.47 5.07
C PHE A 51 0.44 -5.19 5.20
N PHE A 52 0.82 -3.92 5.06
CA PHE A 52 2.21 -3.48 5.12
C PHE A 52 2.38 -2.22 5.97
N THR A 53 3.57 -2.08 6.57
CA THR A 53 3.95 -0.85 7.29
C THR A 53 4.64 0.11 6.32
N VAL A 54 4.15 1.34 6.27
CA VAL A 54 4.65 2.40 5.40
C VAL A 54 5.91 3.04 5.97
N THR A 55 6.94 3.14 5.14
CA THR A 55 8.02 4.12 5.29
C THR A 55 8.00 5.07 4.09
N VAL A 56 7.52 6.29 4.31
CA VAL A 56 7.40 7.36 3.31
C VAL A 56 8.77 7.80 2.83
N VAL A 57 8.91 7.89 1.51
CA VAL A 57 10.09 8.43 0.83
C VAL A 57 9.79 9.86 0.38
N ASP A 58 8.66 10.05 -0.29
CA ASP A 58 8.14 11.36 -0.70
C ASP A 58 6.61 11.31 -0.83
N THR A 59 5.98 12.28 -1.49
CA THR A 59 4.52 12.36 -1.59
C THR A 59 3.87 11.24 -2.40
N THR A 60 4.62 10.57 -3.27
CA THR A 60 4.14 9.55 -4.21
C THR A 60 4.88 8.23 -4.08
N ASN A 61 5.81 8.12 -3.13
CA ASN A 61 6.66 6.95 -2.96
C ASN A 61 6.77 6.57 -1.49
N PHE A 62 6.58 5.29 -1.20
CA PHE A 62 6.83 4.70 0.12
C PHE A 62 7.39 3.28 -0.03
N THR A 63 7.94 2.72 1.05
CA THR A 63 8.40 1.33 1.09
C THR A 63 7.59 0.50 2.07
N ILE A 64 7.49 -0.80 1.80
CA ILE A 64 6.66 -1.76 2.56
C ILE A 64 7.48 -2.78 3.38
N GLY A 65 8.76 -2.48 3.64
CA GLY A 65 9.64 -3.28 4.51
C GLY A 65 9.90 -4.72 4.05
N THR A 66 9.43 -5.09 2.87
CA THR A 66 9.44 -6.46 2.35
C THR A 66 10.48 -6.58 1.24
N ASP A 67 11.27 -7.65 1.26
CA ASP A 67 12.19 -7.96 0.15
C ASP A 67 11.39 -8.48 -1.05
N ARG A 68 11.56 -7.83 -2.21
CA ARG A 68 10.95 -8.24 -3.48
C ARG A 68 12.00 -8.47 -4.57
N SER A 69 13.25 -8.73 -4.19
CA SER A 69 14.34 -9.08 -5.12
C SER A 69 13.90 -10.23 -6.04
N GLY A 70 13.89 -9.97 -7.35
CA GLY A 70 13.47 -10.96 -8.34
C GLY A 70 11.99 -10.92 -8.72
N LEU A 71 11.24 -9.90 -8.28
CA LEU A 71 9.91 -9.63 -8.82
C LEU A 71 10.02 -9.30 -10.32
N ALA A 72 9.64 -10.25 -11.16
CA ALA A 72 9.83 -10.16 -12.62
C ALA A 72 8.90 -9.14 -13.32
N THR A 73 7.85 -8.70 -12.63
CA THR A 73 6.81 -7.84 -13.19
C THR A 73 6.50 -6.69 -12.23
N THR A 74 6.48 -5.46 -12.73
CA THR A 74 5.96 -4.32 -11.97
C THR A 74 4.51 -4.57 -11.57
N ALA A 75 4.21 -4.49 -10.29
CA ALA A 75 2.85 -4.64 -9.79
C ALA A 75 2.08 -3.31 -9.88
N THR A 76 0.81 -3.37 -10.26
CA THR A 76 -0.17 -2.29 -10.13
C THR A 76 -1.29 -2.75 -9.20
N GLY A 77 -2.13 -1.84 -8.72
CA GLY A 77 -3.27 -2.17 -7.87
C GLY A 77 -3.76 -0.96 -7.10
N ASN A 78 -4.42 -1.21 -5.97
CA ASN A 78 -4.92 -0.19 -5.07
C ASN A 78 -4.24 -0.32 -3.72
N VAL A 79 -4.03 0.81 -3.05
CA VAL A 79 -3.58 0.84 -1.66
C VAL A 79 -4.55 1.65 -0.81
N TYR A 80 -4.92 1.09 0.34
CA TYR A 80 -5.85 1.66 1.29
C TYR A 80 -5.13 1.92 2.61
N LYS A 81 -5.25 3.12 3.18
CA LYS A 81 -4.79 3.36 4.55
C LYS A 81 -5.76 2.70 5.53
N ARG A 82 -5.22 1.88 6.43
CA ARG A 82 -6.02 1.30 7.51
C ARG A 82 -6.25 2.35 8.58
N ASP A 83 -7.47 2.87 8.64
CA ASP A 83 -7.94 3.64 9.78
C ASP A 83 -8.31 2.68 10.92
N TYR A 84 -7.42 2.56 11.90
CA TYR A 84 -7.59 1.71 13.08
C TYR A 84 -8.87 1.94 13.89
N ALA A 85 -9.63 3.00 13.61
CA ALA A 85 -10.88 3.30 14.30
C ALA A 85 -12.05 2.36 13.92
N ASN A 86 -11.92 1.53 12.88
CA ASN A 86 -13.07 0.80 12.36
C ASN A 86 -12.81 -0.64 11.89
N HIS A 87 -11.78 -1.31 12.42
CA HIS A 87 -11.60 -2.75 12.20
C HIS A 87 -12.24 -3.54 13.35
N SER A 88 -13.55 -3.36 13.55
CA SER A 88 -14.34 -4.35 14.29
C SER A 88 -14.54 -5.54 13.35
N TYR A 89 -13.69 -6.56 13.48
CA TYR A 89 -13.98 -7.87 12.89
C TYR A 89 -15.33 -8.33 13.46
N SER A 90 -16.35 -8.39 12.61
CA SER A 90 -17.61 -9.07 12.92
C SER A 90 -17.41 -10.57 12.96
#